data_AF-A0A918D2C3-F1
#
_entry.id   AF-A0A918D2C3-F1
#
_cell.length_a   1.000
_cell.length_b   1.000
_cell.length_c   1.000
_cell.angle_alpha   90.00
_cell.angle_beta   90.00
_cell.angle_gamma   90.00
#
_symmetry.space_group_name_H-M   'P 1'
#
loop_
_entity.id
_entity.type
_entity.pdbx_description
1 polymer ?
#
loop_
_entity_poly.entity_id
_entity_poly.type
_entity_poly.pdbx_seq_one_letter_code
_entity_poly.pdbx_strand_id
1 'polypeptide(L)'
;MTITAKQSYEFADLPRLMGLMTGDEKHGPAATSTLDALWVLYDRVLRVGPDEMGDPERDRFLLSKGHGPMAYYAVLAAKGFVPVEWLPGFGSYDSPLGHHPDRVLVPGAEIGSGSLGHGLPIAVGTALGLRAQGLDEPRVWVLIGDAELDEGSNHEAIAYAGPAGLERLHTVVIDNSSASHARPGGIAARFEAAGWSAATVDGRDHEALHAAFTAPHPGRPRVVVARVEPKYT
;
A
#
# COMPACT_ATOMS: atom_id res chain seq x y z
N MET A 1 15.67 34.48 8.13
CA MET A 1 15.18 33.26 7.46
C MET A 1 13.89 32.88 8.13
N THR A 2 12.77 33.11 7.46
CA THR A 2 11.44 32.77 7.98
C THR A 2 11.31 31.25 7.92
N ILE A 3 11.17 30.60 9.07
CA ILE A 3 10.84 29.18 9.13
C ILE A 3 9.41 29.07 8.61
N THR A 4 9.24 28.70 7.34
CA THR A 4 7.92 28.36 6.79
C THR A 4 7.42 27.17 7.61
N ALA A 5 6.32 27.34 8.34
CA ALA A 5 5.70 26.24 9.05
C ALA A 5 5.46 25.10 8.03
N LYS A 6 5.94 23.89 8.34
CA LYS A 6 5.69 22.69 7.52
C LYS A 6 4.17 22.56 7.45
N GLN A 7 3.59 22.73 6.26
CA GLN A 7 2.14 22.66 6.11
C GLN A 7 1.68 21.25 6.50
N SER A 8 0.85 21.15 7.53
CA SER A 8 0.23 19.89 7.93
C SER A 8 -1.05 19.69 7.11
N TYR A 9 -1.18 18.54 6.49
CA TYR A 9 -2.37 18.12 5.76
C TYR A 9 -3.14 17.11 6.60
N GLU A 10 -4.47 17.16 6.52
CA GLU A 10 -5.39 16.19 7.10
C GLU A 10 -6.01 15.32 6.01
N PHE A 11 -6.69 14.24 6.39
CA PHE A 11 -7.39 13.37 5.41
C PHE A 11 -8.35 14.16 4.49
N ALA A 12 -9.03 15.16 5.04
CA ALA A 12 -9.98 16.00 4.31
C ALA A 12 -9.34 16.81 3.17
N ASP A 13 -8.02 16.99 3.17
CA ASP A 13 -7.29 17.68 2.11
C ASP A 13 -6.97 16.77 0.92
N LEU A 14 -6.95 15.44 1.12
CA LEU A 14 -6.51 14.50 0.09
C LEU A 14 -7.37 14.53 -1.19
N PRO A 15 -8.72 14.67 -1.14
CA PRO A 15 -9.51 14.81 -2.36
C PRO A 15 -9.09 16.01 -3.21
N ARG A 16 -8.72 17.13 -2.56
CA ARG A 16 -8.22 18.32 -3.26
C ARG A 16 -6.86 18.05 -3.89
N LEU A 17 -5.94 17.41 -3.15
CA LEU A 17 -4.62 17.05 -3.67
C LEU A 17 -4.71 16.07 -4.84
N MET A 18 -5.60 15.08 -4.75
CA MET A 18 -5.89 14.16 -5.85
C MET A 18 -6.45 14.91 -7.07
N GLY A 19 -7.35 15.87 -6.86
CA GLY A 19 -7.92 16.69 -7.93
C GLY A 19 -6.93 17.61 -8.66
N LEU A 20 -5.70 17.77 -8.16
CA LEU A 20 -4.64 18.45 -8.91
C LEU A 20 -4.06 17.59 -10.04
N MET A 21 -4.25 16.27 -9.98
CA MET A 21 -3.81 15.32 -11.02
C MET A 21 -4.96 15.05 -11.98
N THR A 22 -4.82 15.49 -13.23
CA THR A 22 -5.85 15.36 -14.28
C THR A 22 -5.39 14.47 -15.44
N GLY A 23 -6.31 13.97 -16.27
CA GLY A 23 -5.99 13.23 -17.49
C GLY A 23 -5.93 11.70 -17.34
N ASP A 24 -6.28 11.18 -16.16
CA ASP A 24 -6.36 9.74 -15.89
C ASP A 24 -7.62 9.35 -15.09
N GLU A 25 -8.72 10.06 -15.36
CA GLU A 25 -10.00 9.91 -14.66
C GLU A 25 -10.55 8.48 -14.77
N LYS A 26 -10.17 7.75 -15.82
CA LYS A 26 -10.51 6.32 -16.01
C LYS A 26 -10.01 5.42 -14.86
N HIS A 27 -8.96 5.83 -14.15
CA HIS A 27 -8.43 5.12 -12.97
C HIS A 27 -8.89 5.74 -11.64
N GLY A 28 -9.80 6.72 -11.67
CA GLY A 28 -10.38 7.34 -10.47
C GLY A 28 -10.88 6.32 -9.43
N PRO A 29 -11.69 5.31 -9.80
CA PRO A 29 -12.15 4.28 -8.85
C PRO A 29 -11.01 3.45 -8.23
N ALA A 30 -9.93 3.23 -8.97
CA ALA A 30 -8.76 2.52 -8.44
C ALA A 30 -8.02 3.36 -7.41
N ALA A 31 -7.91 4.68 -7.64
CA ALA A 31 -7.30 5.60 -6.68
C ALA A 31 -8.15 5.75 -5.41
N THR A 32 -9.45 6.05 -5.54
CA THR A 32 -10.33 6.34 -4.40
C THR A 32 -10.63 5.12 -3.52
N SER A 33 -10.56 3.91 -4.08
CA SER A 33 -10.71 2.66 -3.31
C SER A 33 -9.56 2.39 -2.33
N THR A 34 -8.42 3.05 -2.52
CA THR A 34 -7.19 2.78 -1.76
C THR A 34 -6.84 3.91 -0.78
N LEU A 35 -7.49 5.07 -0.91
CA LEU A 35 -7.14 6.32 -0.23
C LEU A 35 -7.12 6.20 1.30
N ASP A 36 -8.21 5.69 1.88
CA ASP A 36 -8.38 5.55 3.33
C ASP A 36 -7.32 4.64 3.96
N ALA A 37 -7.07 3.46 3.36
CA ALA A 37 -6.06 2.53 3.82
C ALA A 37 -4.65 3.12 3.75
N LEU A 38 -4.30 3.81 2.65
CA LEU A 38 -3.02 4.51 2.54
C LEU A 38 -2.87 5.60 3.59
N TRP A 39 -3.91 6.40 3.80
CA TRP A 39 -3.86 7.47 4.80
C TRP A 39 -3.61 6.91 6.19
N VAL A 40 -4.42 5.93 6.63
CA VAL A 40 -4.25 5.31 7.96
C VAL A 40 -2.87 4.71 8.13
N LEU A 41 -2.34 4.03 7.10
CA LEU A 41 -0.99 3.49 7.13
C LEU A 41 0.06 4.58 7.38
N TYR A 42 0.07 5.63 6.54
CA TYR A 42 1.07 6.69 6.60
C TYR A 42 0.92 7.65 7.77
N ASP A 43 -0.31 7.81 8.28
CA ASP A 43 -0.61 8.75 9.35
C ASP A 43 -0.41 8.16 10.74
N ARG A 44 -0.73 6.86 10.92
CA ARG A 44 -0.86 6.26 12.25
C ARG A 44 -0.06 4.98 12.46
N VAL A 45 0.37 4.31 11.39
CA VAL A 45 0.93 2.94 11.50
C VAL A 45 2.40 2.89 11.15
N LEU A 46 2.80 3.38 9.98
CA LEU A 46 4.15 3.21 9.45
C LEU A 46 5.16 4.08 10.20
N ARG A 47 6.29 3.48 10.56
CA ARG A 47 7.50 4.21 10.97
C ARG A 47 8.27 4.63 9.71
N VAL A 48 7.83 5.70 9.06
CA VAL A 48 8.47 6.27 7.87
C VAL A 48 8.32 7.79 7.86
N GLY A 49 9.28 8.47 7.25
CA GLY A 49 9.21 9.91 7.01
C GLY A 49 10.22 10.35 5.95
N PRO A 50 10.05 11.56 5.38
CA PRO A 50 10.99 12.09 4.39
C PRO A 50 12.42 12.23 4.93
N ASP A 51 12.55 12.56 6.22
CA ASP A 51 13.84 12.72 6.90
C ASP A 51 14.44 11.38 7.35
N GLU A 52 13.68 10.28 7.25
CA GLU A 52 14.03 8.94 7.72
C GLU A 52 14.29 7.94 6.58
N MET A 53 14.21 8.36 5.30
CA MET A 53 14.28 7.43 4.16
C MET A 53 15.56 6.57 4.12
N GLY A 54 16.67 7.07 4.66
CA GLY A 54 17.94 6.35 4.77
C GLY A 54 18.10 5.50 6.02
N ASP A 55 17.15 5.56 6.97
CA ASP A 55 17.20 4.75 8.19
C ASP A 55 16.99 3.27 7.83
N PRO A 56 17.95 2.37 8.12
CA PRO A 56 17.75 0.95 7.90
C PRO A 56 16.55 0.39 8.68
N GLU A 57 16.22 0.98 9.83
CA GLU A 57 15.18 0.49 10.72
C GLU A 57 13.75 0.91 10.35
N ARG A 58 13.56 1.86 9.42
CA ARG A 58 12.20 2.30 9.03
C ARG A 58 11.35 1.13 8.49
N ASP A 59 10.04 1.26 8.51
CA ASP A 59 9.17 0.31 7.81
C ASP A 59 9.37 0.41 6.28
N ARG A 60 9.11 -0.68 5.55
CA ARG A 60 9.07 -0.71 4.09
C ARG A 60 7.61 -0.74 3.65
N PHE A 61 7.21 0.12 2.71
CA PHE A 61 5.87 0.12 2.15
C PHE A 61 5.90 -0.05 0.63
N LEU A 62 5.26 -1.10 0.14
CA LEU A 62 5.21 -1.45 -1.27
C LEU A 62 3.78 -1.27 -1.78
N LEU A 63 3.58 -0.37 -2.73
CA LEU A 63 2.33 -0.28 -3.47
C LEU A 63 2.36 -1.23 -4.67
N SER A 64 1.78 -2.42 -4.54
CA SER A 64 1.65 -3.37 -5.66
C SER A 64 0.56 -2.96 -6.63
N LYS A 65 -0.57 -2.47 -6.08
CA LYS A 65 -1.69 -1.87 -6.81
C LYS A 65 -1.28 -0.51 -7.38
N GLY A 66 -0.32 -0.51 -8.29
CA GLY A 66 0.33 0.69 -8.82
C GLY A 66 -0.49 1.46 -9.85
N HIS A 67 -1.59 0.89 -10.35
CA HIS A 67 -2.46 1.54 -11.32
C HIS A 67 -3.35 2.59 -10.65
N GLY A 68 -3.44 3.79 -11.24
CA GLY A 68 -4.14 4.92 -10.64
C GLY A 68 -3.50 5.43 -9.33
N PRO A 69 -2.19 5.76 -9.31
CA PRO A 69 -1.45 6.07 -8.09
C PRO A 69 -1.76 7.45 -7.48
N MET A 70 -2.78 8.15 -7.97
CA MET A 70 -3.14 9.50 -7.50
C MET A 70 -3.35 9.56 -5.99
N ALA A 71 -4.00 8.57 -5.39
CA ALA A 71 -4.16 8.52 -3.93
C ALA A 71 -2.80 8.38 -3.22
N TYR A 72 -1.89 7.58 -3.78
CA TYR A 72 -0.55 7.39 -3.24
C TYR A 72 0.28 8.66 -3.32
N TYR A 73 0.31 9.31 -4.48
CA TYR A 73 1.04 10.57 -4.64
C TYR A 73 0.46 11.70 -3.78
N ALA A 74 -0.86 11.76 -3.62
CA ALA A 74 -1.49 12.70 -2.71
C ALA A 74 -1.06 12.47 -1.25
N VAL A 75 -1.00 11.21 -0.80
CA VAL A 75 -0.51 10.86 0.56
C VAL A 75 0.99 11.17 0.71
N LEU A 76 1.82 10.82 -0.27
CA LEU A 76 3.25 11.16 -0.25
C LEU A 76 3.47 12.68 -0.19
N ALA A 77 2.69 13.45 -0.95
CA ALA A 77 2.76 14.91 -0.92
C ALA A 77 2.29 15.48 0.43
N ALA A 78 1.18 14.96 0.96
CA ALA A 78 0.65 15.33 2.27
C ALA A 78 1.63 15.03 3.42
N LYS A 79 2.41 13.95 3.30
CA LYS A 79 3.44 13.56 4.27
C LYS A 79 4.83 14.17 3.98
N GLY A 80 4.94 14.98 2.93
CA GLY A 80 6.15 15.73 2.60
C GLY A 80 7.27 14.93 1.95
N PHE A 81 6.98 13.73 1.40
CA PHE A 81 7.94 12.97 0.59
C PHE A 81 8.18 13.64 -0.77
N VAL A 82 7.14 14.24 -1.34
CA VAL A 82 7.21 14.99 -2.61
C VAL A 82 6.54 16.36 -2.45
N PRO A 83 6.95 17.38 -3.20
CA PRO A 83 6.30 18.68 -3.18
C PRO A 83 4.91 18.61 -3.84
N VAL A 84 3.93 19.33 -3.28
CA VAL A 84 2.55 19.39 -3.81
C VAL A 84 2.52 19.99 -5.22
N GLU A 85 3.47 20.85 -5.53
CA GLU A 85 3.67 21.50 -6.83
C GLU A 85 3.99 20.50 -7.95
N TRP A 86 4.39 19.26 -7.63
CA TRP A 86 4.56 18.20 -8.64
C TRP A 86 3.23 17.60 -9.09
N LEU A 87 2.18 17.63 -8.26
CA LEU A 87 0.91 16.96 -8.55
C LEU A 87 0.26 17.43 -9.87
N PRO A 88 0.22 18.74 -10.22
CA PRO A 88 -0.29 19.18 -11.52
C PRO A 88 0.47 18.65 -12.74
N GLY A 89 1.72 18.22 -12.57
CA GLY A 89 2.56 17.66 -13.64
C GLY A 89 2.33 16.17 -13.90
N PHE A 90 1.49 15.48 -13.11
CA PHE A 90 1.24 14.04 -13.25
C PHE A 90 0.97 13.61 -14.69
N GLY A 91 1.65 12.54 -15.12
CA GLY A 91 1.53 11.95 -16.46
C GLY A 91 2.18 12.76 -17.60
N SER A 92 2.74 13.95 -17.34
CA SER A 92 3.50 14.71 -18.34
C SER A 92 4.90 14.12 -18.57
N TYR A 93 5.49 14.41 -19.74
CA TYR A 93 6.72 13.78 -20.22
C TYR A 93 7.90 13.84 -19.23
N ASP A 94 8.13 15.00 -18.60
CA ASP A 94 9.24 15.24 -17.67
C ASP A 94 8.85 15.02 -16.20
N SER A 95 7.62 14.57 -15.93
CA SER A 95 7.15 14.41 -14.56
C SER A 95 7.70 13.14 -13.92
N PRO A 96 8.20 13.22 -12.67
CA PRO A 96 8.51 12.02 -11.90
C PRO A 96 7.24 11.23 -11.53
N LEU A 97 6.07 11.88 -11.53
CA LEU A 97 4.79 11.28 -11.16
C LEU A 97 4.11 10.69 -12.41
N GLY A 98 4.46 9.46 -12.76
CA GLY A 98 3.86 8.71 -13.87
C GLY A 98 2.58 7.96 -13.48
N HIS A 99 1.91 7.35 -14.47
CA HIS A 99 0.70 6.53 -14.27
C HIS A 99 0.93 5.25 -13.44
N HIS A 100 2.19 4.92 -13.18
CA HIS A 100 2.61 3.91 -12.21
C HIS A 100 3.79 4.47 -11.40
N PRO A 101 3.88 4.20 -10.09
CA PRO A 101 5.00 4.60 -9.26
C PRO A 101 6.32 4.04 -9.79
N ASP A 102 7.35 4.88 -9.79
CA ASP A 102 8.73 4.52 -10.12
C ASP A 102 9.63 4.81 -8.91
N ARG A 103 10.28 3.77 -8.38
CA ARG A 103 11.17 3.88 -7.20
C ARG A 103 12.42 4.74 -7.41
N VAL A 104 12.81 4.98 -8.66
CA VAL A 104 13.99 5.79 -9.01
C VAL A 104 13.60 7.27 -9.04
N LEU A 105 12.38 7.57 -9.48
CA LEU A 105 11.91 8.94 -9.69
C LEU A 105 11.12 9.52 -8.51
N VAL A 106 10.40 8.67 -7.75
CA VAL A 106 9.47 9.10 -6.70
C VAL A 106 10.05 8.79 -5.32
N PRO A 107 10.49 9.79 -4.55
CA PRO A 107 10.87 9.61 -3.15
C PRO A 107 9.74 8.96 -2.33
N GLY A 108 10.09 7.97 -1.52
CA GLY A 108 9.14 7.17 -0.73
C GLY A 108 8.49 6.00 -1.47
N ALA A 109 8.68 5.85 -2.79
CA ALA A 109 8.26 4.65 -3.52
C ALA A 109 9.32 3.55 -3.42
N GLU A 110 9.02 2.44 -2.75
CA GLU A 110 10.00 1.36 -2.56
C GLU A 110 10.20 0.48 -3.79
N ILE A 111 9.18 0.41 -4.65
CA ILE A 111 9.19 -0.40 -5.87
C ILE A 111 8.66 0.40 -7.06
N GLY A 112 9.19 0.08 -8.24
CA GLY A 112 8.47 0.34 -9.47
C GLY A 112 7.32 -0.66 -9.59
N SER A 113 6.10 -0.20 -9.81
CA SER A 113 4.91 -1.07 -9.87
C SER A 113 4.15 -0.89 -11.19
N GLY A 114 3.03 -1.61 -11.36
CA GLY A 114 2.18 -1.56 -12.55
C GLY A 114 1.92 -2.93 -13.18
N SER A 115 2.89 -3.83 -13.10
CA SER A 115 2.67 -5.25 -13.37
C SER A 115 2.03 -5.91 -12.15
N LEU A 116 0.76 -6.28 -12.27
CA LEU A 116 0.00 -6.95 -11.22
C LEU A 116 0.75 -8.18 -10.68
N GLY A 117 0.59 -8.47 -9.39
CA GLY A 117 1.10 -9.70 -8.77
C GLY A 117 2.57 -9.68 -8.36
N HIS A 118 3.33 -8.61 -8.62
CA HIS A 118 4.75 -8.57 -8.28
C HIS A 118 5.04 -8.06 -6.87
N GLY A 119 4.21 -7.17 -6.31
CA GLY A 119 4.53 -6.48 -5.06
C GLY A 119 4.58 -7.40 -3.85
N LEU A 120 3.65 -8.38 -3.72
CA LEU A 120 3.66 -9.32 -2.59
C LEU A 120 4.88 -10.27 -2.62
N PRO A 121 5.26 -10.90 -3.75
CA PRO A 121 6.54 -11.61 -3.84
C PRO A 121 7.75 -10.74 -3.48
N ILE A 122 7.79 -9.48 -3.94
CA ILE A 122 8.89 -8.56 -3.58
C ILE A 122 8.87 -8.27 -2.07
N ALA A 123 7.70 -8.10 -1.46
CA ALA A 123 7.55 -7.91 -0.02
C ALA A 123 8.05 -9.12 0.78
N VAL A 124 7.75 -10.34 0.33
CA VAL A 124 8.32 -11.58 0.89
C VAL A 124 9.84 -11.56 0.83
N GLY A 125 10.42 -11.25 -0.33
CA GLY A 125 11.88 -11.14 -0.49
C GLY A 125 12.49 -10.04 0.39
N THR A 126 11.80 -8.91 0.54
CA THR A 126 12.21 -7.80 1.38
C THR A 126 12.26 -8.20 2.86
N ALA A 127 11.21 -8.89 3.35
CA ALA A 127 11.16 -9.37 4.73
C ALA A 127 12.28 -10.39 5.02
N LEU A 128 12.53 -11.31 4.09
CA LEU A 128 13.65 -12.25 4.18
C LEU A 128 15.00 -11.54 4.20
N GLY A 129 15.17 -10.52 3.34
CA GLY A 129 16.40 -9.74 3.25
C GLY A 129 16.70 -8.94 4.51
N LEU A 130 15.69 -8.34 5.15
CA LEU A 130 15.85 -7.63 6.43
C LEU A 130 16.24 -8.60 7.55
N ARG A 131 15.56 -9.74 7.66
CA ARG A 131 15.90 -10.81 8.62
C ARG A 131 17.32 -11.32 8.42
N ALA A 132 17.77 -11.52 7.19
CA ALA A 132 19.13 -11.95 6.88
C ALA A 132 20.20 -10.91 7.28
N GLN A 133 19.83 -9.63 7.39
CA GLN A 133 20.69 -8.55 7.87
C GLN A 133 20.63 -8.38 9.40
N GLY A 134 19.85 -9.20 10.11
CA GLY A 134 19.61 -9.06 11.56
C GLY A 134 18.68 -7.89 11.92
N LEU A 135 17.91 -7.39 10.94
CA LEU A 135 16.91 -6.34 11.15
C LEU A 135 15.53 -7.00 11.36
N ASP A 136 15.26 -7.39 12.61
CA ASP A 136 14.05 -8.16 12.96
C ASP A 136 12.87 -7.28 13.40
N GLU A 137 13.09 -5.98 13.64
CA GLU A 137 12.06 -5.02 14.05
C GLU A 137 11.27 -4.38 12.89
N PRO A 138 11.91 -3.97 11.78
CA PRO A 138 11.20 -3.27 10.71
C PRO A 138 10.10 -4.11 10.08
N ARG A 139 8.93 -3.51 9.83
CA ARG A 139 7.82 -4.17 9.17
C ARG A 139 7.88 -3.94 7.67
N VAL A 140 7.44 -4.95 6.92
CA VAL A 140 7.23 -4.85 5.48
C VAL A 140 5.74 -4.86 5.21
N TRP A 141 5.25 -3.75 4.67
CA TRP A 141 3.87 -3.56 4.27
C TRP A 141 3.76 -3.64 2.76
N VAL A 142 2.73 -4.33 2.28
CA VAL A 142 2.36 -4.34 0.87
C VAL A 142 0.86 -4.13 0.72
N LEU A 143 0.49 -3.21 -0.17
CA LEU A 143 -0.91 -3.00 -0.55
C LEU A 143 -1.13 -3.57 -1.96
N ILE A 144 -2.06 -4.52 -2.04
CA ILE A 144 -2.46 -5.18 -3.29
C ILE A 144 -3.96 -4.94 -3.56
N GLY A 145 -4.35 -5.02 -4.83
CA GLY A 145 -5.77 -5.13 -5.21
C GLY A 145 -6.24 -6.59 -5.19
N ASP A 146 -7.53 -6.81 -4.97
CA ASP A 146 -8.14 -8.14 -5.12
C ASP A 146 -7.92 -8.77 -6.49
N ALA A 147 -7.96 -8.01 -7.59
CA ALA A 147 -7.64 -8.51 -8.93
C ALA A 147 -6.20 -9.02 -9.07
N GLU A 148 -5.24 -8.55 -8.27
CA GLU A 148 -3.89 -9.11 -8.28
C GLU A 148 -3.87 -10.54 -7.74
N LEU A 149 -4.91 -10.98 -7.00
CA LEU A 149 -5.00 -12.35 -6.51
C LEU A 149 -5.32 -13.37 -7.62
N ASP A 150 -5.59 -12.92 -8.85
CA ASP A 150 -5.66 -13.77 -10.04
C ASP A 150 -4.25 -14.12 -10.58
N GLU A 151 -3.21 -13.36 -10.19
CA GLU A 151 -1.83 -13.60 -10.63
C GLU A 151 -1.16 -14.71 -9.82
N GLY A 152 -0.57 -15.69 -10.54
CA GLY A 152 0.05 -16.89 -9.95
C GLY A 152 1.16 -16.58 -8.93
N SER A 153 1.93 -15.51 -9.15
CA SER A 153 3.00 -15.10 -8.25
C SER A 153 2.49 -14.76 -6.84
N ASN A 154 1.28 -14.17 -6.72
CA ASN A 154 0.66 -13.94 -5.43
C ASN A 154 0.25 -15.26 -4.75
N HIS A 155 -0.14 -16.29 -5.50
CA HIS A 155 -0.41 -17.61 -4.92
C HIS A 155 0.85 -18.23 -4.30
N GLU A 156 1.97 -18.17 -5.01
CA GLU A 156 3.26 -18.67 -4.53
C GLU A 156 3.72 -17.94 -3.26
N ALA A 157 3.62 -16.61 -3.26
CA ALA A 157 3.99 -15.79 -2.10
C ALA A 157 3.12 -16.07 -0.87
N ILE A 158 1.80 -16.21 -1.06
CA ILE A 158 0.85 -16.56 0.02
C ILE A 158 1.18 -17.93 0.61
N ALA A 159 1.40 -18.93 -0.26
CA ALA A 159 1.69 -20.30 0.15
C ALA A 159 3.03 -20.41 0.91
N TYR A 160 4.01 -19.57 0.59
CA TYR A 160 5.32 -19.56 1.23
C TYR A 160 5.34 -18.82 2.57
N ALA A 161 4.78 -17.61 2.64
CA ALA A 161 5.02 -16.69 3.74
C ALA A 161 4.52 -17.18 5.11
N GLY A 162 3.39 -17.90 5.13
CA GLY A 162 2.82 -18.45 6.36
C GLY A 162 3.70 -19.55 6.97
N PRO A 163 4.01 -20.64 6.24
CA PRO A 163 4.95 -21.66 6.71
C PRO A 163 6.35 -21.13 7.04
N ALA A 164 6.79 -20.07 6.36
CA ALA A 164 8.06 -19.40 6.64
C ALA A 164 8.04 -18.49 7.90
N GLY A 165 6.88 -18.34 8.55
CA GLY A 165 6.73 -17.57 9.78
C GLY A 165 7.09 -16.10 9.61
N LEU A 166 6.74 -15.48 8.47
CA LEU A 166 7.09 -14.10 8.16
C LEU A 166 6.24 -13.10 8.96
N GLU A 167 6.41 -13.10 10.29
CA GLU A 167 5.62 -12.26 11.21
C GLU A 167 5.68 -10.77 10.89
N ARG A 168 6.81 -10.26 10.37
CA ARG A 168 6.96 -8.84 9.99
C ARG A 168 6.38 -8.48 8.63
N LEU A 169 5.71 -9.42 7.93
CA LEU A 169 5.04 -9.18 6.67
C LEU A 169 3.55 -8.87 6.90
N HIS A 170 3.14 -7.69 6.46
CA HIS A 170 1.78 -7.19 6.53
C HIS A 170 1.25 -6.92 5.12
N THR A 171 0.08 -7.47 4.80
CA THR A 171 -0.57 -7.32 3.50
C THR A 171 -1.92 -6.65 3.69
N VAL A 172 -2.18 -5.59 2.93
CA VAL A 172 -3.51 -4.99 2.80
C VAL A 172 -4.06 -5.37 1.44
N VAL A 173 -5.25 -5.96 1.41
CA VAL A 173 -5.97 -6.26 0.17
C VAL A 173 -7.13 -5.29 0.07
N ILE A 174 -7.14 -4.45 -0.97
CA ILE A 174 -8.31 -3.63 -1.32
C ILE A 174 -9.28 -4.51 -2.11
N ASP A 175 -10.41 -4.85 -1.48
CA ASP A 175 -11.47 -5.67 -2.04
C ASP A 175 -12.60 -4.77 -2.56
N ASN A 176 -12.55 -4.49 -3.87
CA ASN A 176 -13.59 -3.76 -4.60
C ASN A 176 -14.32 -4.67 -5.60
N SER A 177 -14.31 -6.00 -5.36
CA SER A 177 -14.98 -7.00 -6.20
C SER A 177 -14.59 -6.94 -7.68
N SER A 178 -13.31 -6.68 -7.97
CA SER A 178 -12.75 -6.64 -9.32
C SER A 178 -12.01 -7.93 -9.72
N ALA A 179 -11.75 -8.83 -8.77
CA ALA A 179 -11.17 -10.14 -9.06
C ALA A 179 -12.08 -10.99 -9.97
N SER A 180 -11.48 -11.61 -10.99
CA SER A 180 -12.22 -12.41 -11.99
C SER A 180 -12.52 -13.82 -11.49
N HIS A 181 -11.67 -14.35 -10.61
CA HIS A 181 -11.77 -15.72 -10.11
C HIS A 181 -12.10 -15.76 -8.61
N ALA A 182 -13.36 -15.42 -8.28
CA ALA A 182 -13.87 -15.58 -6.93
C ALA A 182 -13.66 -17.02 -6.43
N ARG A 183 -13.11 -17.16 -5.21
CA ARG A 183 -12.86 -18.46 -4.57
C ARG A 183 -13.85 -18.70 -3.44
N PRO A 184 -14.25 -19.97 -3.19
CA PRO A 184 -15.06 -20.31 -2.03
C PRO A 184 -14.39 -19.84 -0.72
N GLY A 185 -15.17 -19.29 0.21
CA GLY A 185 -14.68 -18.81 1.50
C GLY A 185 -14.14 -17.37 1.51
N GLY A 186 -13.97 -16.73 0.35
CA GLY A 186 -13.49 -15.35 0.24
C GLY A 186 -11.98 -15.20 0.44
N ILE A 187 -11.51 -13.94 0.34
CA ILE A 187 -10.07 -13.63 0.35
C ILE A 187 -9.42 -14.04 1.68
N ALA A 188 -10.02 -13.71 2.83
CA ALA A 188 -9.44 -14.02 4.14
C ALA A 188 -9.18 -15.53 4.32
N ALA A 189 -10.14 -16.38 3.99
CA ALA A 189 -10.02 -17.84 4.14
C ALA A 189 -8.85 -18.43 3.33
N ARG A 190 -8.54 -17.85 2.15
CA ARG A 190 -7.39 -18.25 1.32
C ARG A 190 -6.06 -18.03 2.05
N PHE A 191 -5.92 -16.90 2.74
CA PHE A 191 -4.73 -16.57 3.51
C PHE A 191 -4.64 -17.41 4.80
N GLU A 192 -5.77 -17.60 5.50
CA GLU A 192 -5.83 -18.45 6.70
C GLU A 192 -5.42 -19.90 6.40
N ALA A 193 -5.89 -20.46 5.28
CA ALA A 193 -5.50 -21.78 4.83
C ALA A 193 -3.99 -21.92 4.57
N ALA A 194 -3.31 -20.80 4.28
CA ALA A 194 -1.87 -20.73 4.10
C ALA A 194 -1.12 -20.32 5.39
N GLY A 195 -1.78 -20.32 6.56
CA GLY A 195 -1.13 -20.04 7.85
C GLY A 195 -1.06 -18.56 8.25
N TRP A 196 -1.73 -17.65 7.54
CA TRP A 196 -1.73 -16.21 7.84
C TRP A 196 -2.78 -15.84 8.88
N SER A 197 -2.51 -14.83 9.70
CA SER A 197 -3.56 -14.12 10.44
C SER A 197 -4.37 -13.27 9.46
N ALA A 198 -5.70 -13.31 9.53
CA ALA A 198 -6.57 -12.56 8.62
C ALA A 198 -7.61 -11.75 9.38
N ALA A 199 -7.93 -10.57 8.85
CA ALA A 199 -9.08 -9.78 9.24
C ALA A 199 -9.77 -9.22 8.00
N THR A 200 -11.08 -9.02 8.07
CA THR A 200 -11.84 -8.28 7.05
C THR A 200 -12.57 -7.13 7.72
N VAL A 201 -12.41 -5.93 7.17
CA VAL A 201 -12.95 -4.68 7.74
C VAL A 201 -13.56 -3.82 6.65
N ASP A 202 -14.38 -2.85 7.07
CA ASP A 202 -14.80 -1.75 6.20
C ASP A 202 -13.58 -0.87 5.87
N GLY A 203 -13.27 -0.75 4.59
CA GLY A 203 -12.15 0.05 4.08
C GLY A 203 -12.37 1.56 4.18
N ARG A 204 -13.56 2.01 4.57
CA ARG A 204 -13.89 3.44 4.82
C ARG A 204 -13.84 3.81 6.30
N ASP A 205 -13.74 2.83 7.19
CA ASP A 205 -13.65 3.05 8.63
C ASP A 205 -12.18 3.10 9.07
N HIS A 206 -11.69 4.31 9.36
CA HIS A 206 -10.29 4.53 9.74
C HIS A 206 -9.93 3.88 11.07
N GLU A 207 -10.87 3.77 12.00
CA GLU A 207 -10.63 3.10 13.28
C GLU A 207 -10.60 1.59 13.12
N ALA A 208 -11.49 1.03 12.29
CA ALA A 208 -11.47 -0.39 11.96
C ALA A 208 -10.18 -0.79 11.22
N LEU A 209 -9.75 0.03 10.26
CA LEU A 209 -8.47 -0.14 9.56
C LEU A 209 -7.29 -0.09 10.54
N HIS A 210 -7.22 0.96 11.36
CA HIS A 210 -6.13 1.11 12.33
C HIS A 210 -6.09 -0.07 13.31
N ALA A 211 -7.21 -0.43 13.91
CA ALA A 211 -7.31 -1.58 14.82
C ALA A 211 -6.88 -2.89 14.14
N ALA A 212 -7.27 -3.09 12.88
CA ALA A 212 -6.86 -4.27 12.12
C ALA A 212 -5.38 -4.26 11.72
N PHE A 213 -4.78 -3.09 11.48
CA PHE A 213 -3.37 -2.96 11.14
C PHE A 213 -2.45 -3.16 12.35
N THR A 214 -2.91 -2.82 13.55
CA THR A 214 -2.10 -2.89 14.80
C THR A 214 -2.40 -4.10 15.68
N ALA A 215 -3.42 -4.90 15.36
CA ALA A 215 -3.77 -6.07 16.15
C ALA A 215 -2.64 -7.13 16.12
N PRO A 216 -2.20 -7.69 17.27
CA PRO A 216 -1.12 -8.67 17.33
C PRO A 216 -1.38 -9.96 16.53
N HIS A 217 -0.32 -10.54 15.97
CA HIS A 217 -0.36 -11.78 15.18
C HIS A 217 0.94 -12.60 15.31
N PRO A 218 1.29 -13.04 16.53
CA PRO A 218 2.59 -13.65 16.81
C PRO A 218 2.87 -14.88 15.92
N GLY A 219 4.08 -14.94 15.38
CA GLY A 219 4.60 -16.05 14.56
C GLY A 219 3.99 -16.18 13.16
N ARG A 220 3.12 -15.27 12.72
CA ARG A 220 2.38 -15.39 11.45
C ARG A 220 2.39 -14.08 10.66
N PRO A 221 2.51 -14.11 9.33
CA PRO A 221 2.23 -12.93 8.52
C PRO A 221 0.75 -12.54 8.65
N ARG A 222 0.43 -11.27 8.39
CA ARG A 222 -0.93 -10.74 8.52
C ARG A 222 -1.49 -10.23 7.21
N VAL A 223 -2.76 -10.56 6.95
CA VAL A 223 -3.56 -9.93 5.90
C VAL A 223 -4.74 -9.17 6.51
N VAL A 224 -4.98 -7.97 6.00
CA VAL A 224 -6.20 -7.20 6.25
C VAL A 224 -6.90 -6.98 4.92
N VAL A 225 -8.10 -7.53 4.79
CA VAL A 225 -8.97 -7.33 3.63
C VAL A 225 -9.85 -6.12 3.92
N ALA A 226 -9.57 -5.00 3.25
CA ALA A 226 -10.34 -3.77 3.34
C ALA A 226 -11.41 -3.79 2.23
N ARG A 227 -12.66 -4.03 2.61
CA ARG A 227 -13.78 -4.02 1.66
C ARG A 227 -14.22 -2.61 1.36
N VAL A 228 -14.38 -2.30 0.09
CA VAL A 228 -14.92 -1.03 -0.39
C VAL A 228 -16.00 -1.30 -1.43
N GLU A 229 -16.58 -0.24 -1.97
CA GLU A 229 -17.63 -0.33 -2.96
C GLU A 229 -17.15 -1.05 -4.23
N PRO A 230 -18.01 -1.83 -4.92
CA PRO A 230 -17.63 -2.53 -6.14
C PRO A 230 -17.14 -1.57 -7.22
N LYS A 231 -16.09 -1.98 -7.96
CA LYS A 231 -15.52 -1.18 -9.06
C LYS A 231 -16.51 -0.98 -10.22
N TYR A 232 -17.30 -2.00 -10.50
CA TYR A 232 -18.31 -2.00 -11.56
C TYR A 232 -19.70 -2.07 -10.91
N THR A 233 -20.45 -0.98 -11.01
CA THR A 233 -21.86 -0.87 -10.59
C THR A 233 -22.68 -0.33 -11.74
#